data_AF-A9C3I5-F1
#
_entry.id   AF-A9C3I5-F1
#
_cell.length_a   1.000
_cell.length_b   1.000
_cell.length_c   1.000
_cell.angle_alpha   90.00
_cell.angle_beta   90.00
_cell.angle_gamma   90.00
#
_symmetry.space_group_name_H-M   'P 1'
#
loop_
_entity.id
_entity.type
_entity.pdbx_description
1 polymer ?
#
loop_
_entity_poly.entity_id
_entity_poly.type
_entity_poly.pdbx_seq_one_letter_code
_entity_poly.pdbx_strand_id
1 'polypeptide(L)' 'MEFGMLKYEEFPTLLTYPKWLDWPTQQVLPGLPEDYRIEQIHSDWFVVWGPGDDRVYSGCGPVSVDRSPAPF' A
#
# COMPACT_ATOMS: atom_id res chain seq x y z
N MET A 1 -27.30 -5.39 -7.78
CA MET A 1 -25.94 -5.06 -8.21
C MET A 1 -25.75 -3.59 -7.94
N GLU A 2 -25.23 -3.26 -6.76
CA GLU A 2 -24.88 -1.89 -6.43
C GLU A 2 -23.38 -1.77 -6.72
N PHE A 3 -23.03 -1.12 -7.83
CA PHE A 3 -21.65 -0.71 -8.07
C PHE A 3 -21.37 0.39 -7.05
N GLY A 4 -20.89 -0.02 -5.87
CA GLY A 4 -20.44 0.89 -4.83
C GLY A 4 -19.31 1.73 -5.41
N MET A 5 -19.66 2.91 -5.92
CA MET A 5 -18.73 3.99 -6.15
C MET A 5 -17.98 4.16 -4.85
N LEU A 6 -16.70 3.77 -4.86
CA LEU A 6 -15.74 3.97 -3.81
C LEU A 6 -15.96 5.36 -3.24
N LYS A 7 -16.52 5.43 -2.03
CA LYS A 7 -16.28 6.58 -1.16
C LYS A 7 -14.76 6.68 -1.15
N TYR A 8 -14.21 7.71 -1.76
CA TYR A 8 -12.86 8.13 -1.45
C TYR A 8 -12.85 8.23 0.06
N GLU A 9 -12.24 7.26 0.73
CA GLU A 9 -11.96 7.40 2.14
C GLU A 9 -11.19 8.70 2.22
N GLU A 10 -11.76 9.71 2.90
CA GLU A 10 -11.17 11.04 2.97
C GLU A 10 -9.68 10.92 3.26
N PHE A 11 -9.29 9.92 4.06
CA PHE A 11 -7.93 9.49 4.34
C PHE A 11 -7.65 8.12 3.69
N PRO A 12 -7.03 8.08 2.51
CA PRO A 12 -6.81 6.82 1.80
C PRO A 12 -5.64 6.02 2.37
N THR A 13 -5.60 4.74 2.04
CA THR A 13 -4.48 3.85 2.35
C THR A 13 -3.31 4.11 1.41
N LEU A 14 -2.11 4.24 1.98
CA LEU A 14 -0.88 4.51 1.26
C LEU A 14 0.12 3.39 1.48
N LEU A 15 0.66 2.88 0.38
CA LEU A 15 1.90 2.13 0.38
C LEU A 15 3.06 3.12 0.23
N THR A 16 3.93 3.18 1.24
CA THR A 16 5.13 4.01 1.24
C THR A 16 6.36 3.16 0.97
N TYR A 17 7.15 3.58 -0.02
CA TYR A 17 8.39 2.93 -0.43
C TYR A 17 9.62 3.64 0.15
N PRO A 18 10.79 2.98 0.22
CA PRO A 18 12.04 3.69 0.43
C PRO A 18 12.23 4.75 -0.65
N LYS A 19 12.82 5.87 -0.27
CA LYS A 19 13.13 6.94 -1.21
C LYS A 19 14.31 6.54 -2.10
N TRP A 20 13.99 6.07 -3.29
CA TRP A 20 14.94 5.90 -4.38
C TRP A 20 14.98 7.17 -5.25
N LEU A 21 16.12 7.45 -5.89
CA LEU A 21 16.27 8.64 -6.74
C LEU A 21 15.20 8.62 -7.85
N ASP A 22 14.47 9.74 -8.01
CA ASP A 22 13.45 9.98 -9.05
C ASP A 22 12.18 9.11 -9.03
N TRP A 23 11.94 8.30 -7.98
CA TRP A 23 10.75 7.46 -7.88
C TRP A 23 9.71 8.02 -6.92
N PRO A 24 8.40 7.90 -7.23
CA PRO A 24 7.34 8.25 -6.28
C PRO A 24 7.50 7.41 -5.01
N THR A 25 7.42 8.09 -3.86
CA THR A 25 7.61 7.45 -2.55
C THR A 25 6.32 6.85 -2.00
N GLN A 26 5.18 7.11 -2.64
CA GLN A 26 3.87 6.69 -2.17
C GLN A 26 2.97 6.25 -3.33
N GLN A 27 2.16 5.23 -3.08
CA GLN A 27 1.09 4.75 -3.96
C GLN A 27 -0.21 4.65 -3.17
N VAL A 28 -1.32 5.10 -3.77
CA VAL A 28 -2.66 4.93 -3.18
C VAL A 28 -3.13 3.50 -3.41
N LEU A 29 -3.59 2.87 -2.33
CA LEU A 29 -4.16 1.53 -2.34
C LEU A 29 -5.67 1.58 -2.08
N PRO A 30 -6.46 0.68 -2.69
CA PRO A 30 -7.88 0.56 -2.37
C PRO A 30 -8.09 -0.11 -0.99
N GLY A 31 -9.18 0.20 -0.29
CA GLY A 31 -9.51 -0.45 0.98
C GLY A 31 -8.67 0.01 2.16
N LEU A 32 -8.73 -0.73 3.26
CA LEU A 32 -8.15 -0.35 4.54
C LEU A 32 -6.70 -0.83 4.67
N PRO A 33 -5.84 -0.18 5.48
CA PRO A 33 -4.48 -0.66 5.70
C PRO A 33 -4.40 -2.08 6.27
N GLU A 34 -5.39 -2.46 7.09
CA GLU A 34 -5.53 -3.80 7.68
C GLU A 34 -5.80 -4.91 6.67
N ASP A 35 -6.26 -4.57 5.46
CA ASP A 35 -6.46 -5.53 4.38
C ASP A 35 -5.12 -5.95 3.73
N TYR A 36 -4.01 -5.32 4.13
CA TYR A 36 -2.69 -5.56 3.58
C TYR A 36 -1.78 -6.23 4.60
N ARG A 37 -0.95 -7.16 4.12
CA ARG A 37 0.14 -7.76 4.89
C ARG A 37 1.48 -7.48 4.23
N ILE A 38 2.48 -7.19 5.06
CA ILE A 38 3.86 -6.99 4.64
C ILE A 38 4.66 -8.20 5.11
N GLU A 39 5.35 -8.85 4.18
CA GLU A 39 6.23 -9.97 4.46
C GLU A 39 7.66 -9.62 4.03
N GLN A 40 8.62 -9.81 4.93
CA GLN A 40 10.03 -9.72 4.60
C GLN A 40 10.55 -11.10 4.20
N ILE A 41 10.87 -11.28 2.91
CA ILE A 41 11.32 -12.57 2.37
C ILE A 41 12.84 -12.67 2.23
N HIS A 42 13.56 -11.54 2.31
CA HIS A 42 15.01 -11.46 2.40
C HIS A 42 15.41 -10.23 3.25
N SER A 43 16.68 -10.11 3.64
CA SER A 43 17.20 -8.97 4.43
C SER A 43 16.70 -7.61 3.94
N ASP A 44 16.68 -7.41 2.62
CA ASP A 44 16.33 -6.14 2.00
C ASP A 44 15.09 -6.23 1.12
N TRP A 45 14.43 -7.40 1.05
CA TRP A 45 13.34 -7.67 0.12
C TRP A 45 12.01 -7.91 0.82
N PHE A 46 11.01 -7.13 0.43
CA PHE A 46 9.68 -7.11 1.03
C PHE A 46 8.61 -7.36 -0.04
N VAL A 47 7.56 -8.07 0.36
CA VAL A 47 6.37 -8.32 -0.44
C VAL A 47 5.18 -7.75 0.30
N VAL A 48 4.34 -6.98 -0.39
CA VAL A 48 3.07 -6.51 0.14
C VAL A 48 1.96 -7.27 -0.58
N TRP A 49 1.12 -7.93 0.20
CA TRP A 49 -0.07 -8.63 -0.28
C TRP A 49 -1.30 -7.84 0.12
N GLY A 50 -2.25 -7.70 -0.80
CA GLY A 50 -3.56 -7.10 -0.57
C GLY A 50 -4.68 -8.14 -0.44
N PRO A 51 -5.94 -7.68 -0.45
CA PRO A 51 -7.11 -8.54 -0.37
C PRO A 51 -7.09 -9.65 -1.42
N GLY A 52 -7.47 -10.87 -1.03
CA GLY A 52 -7.53 -12.02 -1.94
C GLY A 52 -6.15 -12.55 -2.37
N ASP A 53 -5.12 -12.32 -1.54
CA ASP A 53 -3.73 -12.73 -1.80
C ASP A 53 -3.13 -12.08 -3.07
N ASP A 54 -3.63 -10.91 -3.48
CA ASP A 54 -3.06 -10.17 -4.61
C ASP A 54 -1.71 -9.55 -4.24
N ARG A 55 -0.72 -9.64 -5.13
CA ARG A 55 0.63 -9.13 -4.86
C ARG A 55 0.77 -7.70 -5.37
N VAL A 56 0.56 -6.74 -4.48
CA VAL A 56 0.59 -5.31 -4.82
C VAL A 56 1.99 -4.72 -4.89
N TYR A 57 2.97 -5.33 -4.21
CA TYR A 57 4.38 -4.92 -4.31
C TYR A 57 5.34 -6.07 -4.02
N SER A 58 6.52 -6.03 -4.64
CA SER A 58 7.66 -6.90 -4.36
C SER A 58 8.94 -6.17 -4.72
N GLY A 59 9.81 -5.89 -3.74
CA GLY A 59 11.03 -5.14 -4.00
C GLY A 59 11.80 -4.74 -2.76
N CYS A 60 12.80 -3.87 -2.95
CA CYS A 60 13.64 -3.39 -1.88
C CYS A 60 12.87 -2.50 -0.89
N GLY A 61 12.96 -2.82 0.41
CA GLY A 61 12.32 -2.08 1.50
C GLY A 61 13.32 -1.37 2.42
N PRO A 62 12.88 -0.90 3.60
CA PRO A 62 11.58 -1.17 4.24
C PRO A 62 10.40 -0.43 3.58
N VAL A 63 9.23 -1.05 3.61
CA VAL A 63 7.96 -0.47 3.14
C VAL A 63 6.96 -0.35 4.29
N SER A 64 5.96 0.52 4.15
CA SER A 64 4.84 0.63 5.10
C SER A 64 3.50 0.76 4.40
N VAL A 65 2.43 0.28 5.03
CA VAL A 65 1.05 0.44 4.56
C VAL A 65 0.26 1.09 5.68
N ASP A 66 -0.10 2.35 5.49
CA ASP A 66 -0.70 3.17 6.54
C ASP A 66 -1.82 4.03 5.96
N ARG A 67 -2.77 4.43 6.81
CA ARG A 67 -3.75 5.45 6.42
C ARG A 67 -3.06 6.81 6.34
N SER A 68 -3.32 7.54 5.24
CA SER A 68 -2.82 8.90 5.06
C SER A 68 -3.26 9.79 6.24
N PRO A 69 -2.37 10.61 6.83
CA PRO A 69 -2.74 11.55 7.88
C PRO A 69 -3.50 12.78 7.35
N ALA A 70 -3.44 13.01 6.03
CA ALA A 70 -4.12 14.11 5.35
C ALA A 70 -5.13 13.58 4.35
N PRO A 71 -6.25 14.28 4.13
CA PRO A 71 -7.12 13.96 3.03
C PRO A 71 -6.54 14.39 1.69
N PHE A 72 -6.95 13.73 0.59
CA PHE A 72 -6.60 14.15 -0.77
C PHE A 72 -7.63 15.11 -1.37
#